data_AF-A0A7X9HKR3-F1
#
_entry.id   AF-A0A7X9HKR3-F1
#
_cell.length_a   1.000
_cell.length_b   1.000
_cell.length_c   1.000
_cell.angle_alpha   90.00
_cell.angle_beta   90.00
_cell.angle_gamma   90.00
#
_symmetry.space_group_name_H-M   'P 1'
#
loop_
_entity.id
_entity.type
_entity.pdbx_description
1 polymer ?
#
loop_
_entity_poly.entity_id
_entity_poly.type
_entity_poly.pdbx_seq_one_letter_code
_entity_poly.pdbx_strand_id
1 'polypeptide(L)'
;MRIAIAVAAGALLLALIAVAWRALDPPWRDIQRKAYPADPPGVVEIAACAGTLDRCATCHADHDAPLGPPRCRAAETLQAQHPPGRFGCSACHGGTARALSPEIAHRMPGTREKDPLLTPPHLEASCGRCHVPARRPGMERLYAGAMKFLELGCLLCHPLEKQGRGSWDFGPDLRALGRLSPRYLGDALLEPTKNFAGSSMPSFAPALADDPAALEALVIFLESLALPRPRECNQRIRADGLLALSCGACHAGEGGAARGAFAHRCDYILHNASRFSCRACHEKTVPAGSSDACPLLSQERKNCAVCHDEPAGGRP
;
A
#
# COMPACT_ATOMS: atom_id res chain seq x y z
N MET A 1 -42.35 30.93 -28.22
CA MET A 1 -41.00 30.66 -28.79
C MET A 1 -39.94 31.70 -28.37
N ARG A 2 -40.14 33.01 -28.59
CA ARG A 2 -39.15 34.06 -28.24
C ARG A 2 -38.80 34.13 -26.74
N ILE A 3 -39.79 34.02 -25.84
CA ILE A 3 -39.56 34.03 -24.39
C ILE A 3 -38.75 32.81 -23.95
N ALA A 4 -39.07 31.62 -24.48
CA ALA A 4 -38.32 30.39 -24.17
C ALA A 4 -36.85 30.47 -24.62
N ILE A 5 -36.59 31.07 -25.80
CA ILE A 5 -35.24 31.30 -26.30
C ILE A 5 -34.49 32.30 -25.41
N ALA A 6 -35.14 33.39 -24.99
CA ALA A 6 -34.52 34.38 -24.11
C ALA A 6 -34.19 33.81 -22.71
N VAL A 7 -35.09 33.00 -22.14
CA VAL A 7 -34.84 32.30 -20.86
C VAL A 7 -33.69 31.31 -21.00
N ALA A 8 -33.66 30.52 -22.07
CA ALA A 8 -32.57 29.58 -22.33
C ALA A 8 -31.22 30.29 -22.54
N ALA A 9 -31.20 31.39 -23.29
CA ALA A 9 -30.00 32.20 -23.49
C ALA A 9 -29.51 32.84 -22.19
N GLY A 10 -30.42 33.36 -21.36
CA GLY A 10 -30.09 33.89 -20.04
C GLY A 10 -29.53 32.83 -19.10
N ALA A 11 -30.13 31.64 -19.06
CA ALA A 11 -29.63 30.52 -18.27
C ALA A 11 -28.23 30.06 -18.74
N LEU A 12 -28.01 30.00 -20.06
CA LEU A 12 -26.71 29.67 -20.63
C LEU A 12 -25.65 30.72 -20.26
N LEU A 13 -25.98 32.02 -20.36
CA LEU A 13 -25.07 33.10 -20.00
C LEU A 13 -24.68 33.03 -18.51
N LEU A 14 -25.66 32.82 -17.62
CA LEU A 14 -25.39 32.64 -16.19
C LEU A 14 -24.50 31.42 -15.91
N ALA A 15 -24.75 30.30 -16.59
CA ALA A 15 -23.92 29.11 -16.48
C ALA A 15 -22.47 29.38 -16.95
N LEU A 16 -22.29 30.09 -18.06
CA LEU A 16 -20.97 30.47 -18.58
C LEU A 16 -20.23 31.41 -17.63
N ILE A 17 -20.92 32.40 -17.05
CA ILE A 17 -20.35 33.31 -16.03
C ILE A 17 -19.91 32.50 -14.81
N ALA A 18 -20.73 31.57 -14.32
CA ALA A 18 -20.39 30.72 -13.18
C ALA A 18 -19.18 29.81 -13.46
N VAL A 19 -19.08 29.25 -14.67
CA VAL A 19 -17.92 28.45 -15.10
C VAL A 19 -16.66 29.31 -15.21
N ALA A 20 -16.76 30.50 -15.81
CA ALA A 20 -15.66 31.43 -15.92
C ALA A 20 -15.16 31.88 -14.55
N TRP A 21 -16.07 32.19 -13.62
CA TRP A 21 -15.72 32.55 -12.25
C TRP A 21 -15.00 31.39 -11.53
N ARG A 22 -15.50 30.15 -11.64
CA ARG A 22 -14.80 28.96 -11.07
C ARG A 22 -13.42 28.71 -11.69
N ALA A 23 -13.23 29.01 -12.97
CA ALA A 23 -11.94 28.87 -13.63
C ALA A 23 -10.95 29.96 -13.20
N LEU A 24 -11.46 31.18 -12.93
CA LEU A 24 -10.66 32.34 -12.53
C LEU A 24 -10.42 32.42 -11.01
N ASP A 25 -11.27 31.83 -10.17
CA ASP A 25 -11.08 31.79 -8.72
C ASP A 25 -11.31 30.36 -8.17
N PRO A 26 -10.43 29.42 -8.52
CA PRO A 26 -10.52 28.05 -8.02
C PRO A 26 -10.29 27.99 -6.49
N PRO A 27 -10.88 27.00 -5.79
CA PRO A 27 -10.87 26.94 -4.31
C PRO A 27 -9.48 26.97 -3.67
N TRP A 28 -8.44 26.47 -4.35
CA TRP A 28 -7.08 26.49 -3.82
C TRP A 28 -6.52 27.92 -3.69
N ARG A 29 -7.01 28.89 -4.48
CA ARG A 29 -6.57 30.29 -4.38
C ARG A 29 -6.98 30.90 -3.05
N ASP A 30 -8.18 30.61 -2.56
CA ASP A 30 -8.62 31.05 -1.23
C ASP A 30 -7.73 30.49 -0.12
N ILE A 31 -7.31 29.23 -0.24
CA ILE A 31 -6.43 28.58 0.73
C ILE A 31 -5.05 29.24 0.69
N GLN A 32 -4.48 29.45 -0.49
CA GLN A 32 -3.19 30.12 -0.64
C GLN A 32 -3.21 31.57 -0.19
N ARG A 33 -4.24 32.36 -0.52
CA ARG A 33 -4.34 33.76 -0.06
C ARG A 33 -4.33 33.87 1.46
N LYS A 34 -4.90 32.87 2.16
CA LYS A 34 -4.87 32.79 3.63
C LYS A 34 -3.51 32.37 4.16
N ALA A 35 -2.84 31.42 3.51
CA ALA A 35 -1.53 30.91 3.92
C ALA A 35 -0.37 31.88 3.58
N TYR A 36 -0.46 32.57 2.44
CA TYR A 36 0.55 33.45 1.85
C TYR A 36 -0.09 34.80 1.47
N PRO A 37 -0.43 35.65 2.45
CA PRO A 37 -1.14 36.91 2.18
C PRO A 37 -0.30 37.92 1.40
N ALA A 38 1.03 37.81 1.44
CA ALA A 38 1.95 38.74 0.77
C ALA A 38 2.30 38.31 -0.67
N ASP A 39 2.59 37.02 -0.88
CA ASP A 39 3.04 36.51 -2.18
C ASP A 39 2.62 35.02 -2.36
N PRO A 40 1.41 34.76 -2.88
CA PRO A 40 0.94 33.40 -3.11
C PRO A 40 1.69 32.79 -4.31
N PRO A 41 2.36 31.63 -4.13
CA PRO A 41 3.26 31.06 -5.16
C PRO A 41 2.53 30.50 -6.40
N GLY A 42 1.21 30.48 -6.40
CA GLY A 42 0.42 29.84 -7.44
C GLY A 42 0.52 28.31 -7.36
N VAL A 43 0.28 27.62 -8.47
CA VAL A 43 0.33 26.15 -8.47
C VAL A 43 1.77 25.68 -8.24
N VAL A 44 1.98 24.97 -7.13
CA VAL A 44 3.26 24.35 -6.80
C VAL A 44 3.24 22.90 -7.27
N GLU A 45 4.22 22.52 -8.07
CA GLU A 45 4.32 21.18 -8.65
C GLU A 45 5.65 20.52 -8.28
N ILE A 46 5.57 19.29 -7.76
CA ILE A 46 6.71 18.45 -7.44
C ILE A 46 6.73 17.27 -8.40
N ALA A 47 7.85 17.09 -9.12
CA ALA A 47 8.09 15.89 -9.90
C ALA A 47 8.48 14.74 -8.96
N ALA A 48 7.50 13.97 -8.51
CA ALA A 48 7.72 12.92 -7.55
C ALA A 48 8.29 11.64 -8.18
N CYS A 49 9.11 10.95 -7.40
CA CYS A 49 9.83 9.71 -7.63
C CYS A 49 8.96 8.58 -8.24
N ALA A 50 7.65 8.59 -8.03
CA ALA A 50 6.71 7.61 -8.58
C ALA A 50 6.27 7.85 -10.05
N GLY A 51 6.92 8.76 -10.77
CA GLY A 51 6.44 9.23 -12.08
C GLY A 51 5.16 10.06 -11.96
N THR A 52 4.86 10.53 -10.76
CA THR A 52 3.65 11.27 -10.42
C THR A 52 4.00 12.74 -10.19
N LEU A 53 3.23 13.62 -10.81
CA LEU A 53 3.22 15.03 -10.45
C LEU A 53 2.41 15.17 -9.16
N ASP A 54 2.97 15.82 -8.15
CA ASP A 54 2.31 16.11 -6.87
C ASP A 54 2.11 17.62 -6.72
N ARG A 55 0.86 18.03 -6.43
CA ARG A 55 0.46 19.43 -6.26
C ARG A 55 -0.08 19.73 -4.88
N CYS A 56 0.06 18.83 -3.91
CA CYS A 56 -0.45 19.03 -2.54
C CYS A 56 0.11 20.31 -1.92
N ALA A 57 1.38 20.61 -2.22
CA ALA A 57 2.08 21.84 -1.85
C ALA A 57 1.39 23.15 -2.29
N THR A 58 0.49 23.09 -3.27
CA THR A 58 -0.31 24.25 -3.68
C THR A 58 -1.22 24.71 -2.54
N CYS A 59 -1.90 23.80 -1.85
CA CYS A 59 -2.77 24.16 -0.73
C CYS A 59 -2.06 24.03 0.63
N HIS A 60 -1.16 23.05 0.76
CA HIS A 60 -0.44 22.72 1.99
C HIS A 60 0.93 23.39 1.98
N ALA A 61 0.89 24.68 2.34
CA ALA A 61 1.99 25.63 2.34
C ALA A 61 3.24 25.18 3.12
N ASP A 62 3.04 24.59 4.29
CA ASP A 62 4.14 24.24 5.18
C ASP A 62 4.57 22.79 4.96
N HIS A 63 5.69 22.61 4.26
CA HIS A 63 6.35 21.30 4.16
C HIS A 63 7.19 21.01 5.42
N ASP A 64 7.55 22.07 6.15
CA ASP A 64 8.40 22.04 7.34
C ASP A 64 7.63 22.31 8.65
N ALA A 65 6.53 23.08 8.64
CA ALA A 65 5.66 23.09 9.81
C ALA A 65 4.78 21.83 9.84
N PRO A 66 4.74 21.10 10.97
CA PRO A 66 3.89 19.94 11.08
C PRO A 66 2.43 20.38 10.93
N LEU A 67 1.80 20.00 9.82
CA LEU A 67 0.37 19.72 9.84
C LEU A 67 0.15 18.83 11.09
N GLY A 68 -0.80 19.20 11.96
CA GLY A 68 -0.96 18.67 13.33
C GLY A 68 -0.88 17.12 13.51
N PRO A 69 -0.86 16.65 14.78
CA PRO A 69 0.04 15.63 15.33
C PRO A 69 -0.18 14.17 14.84
N PRO A 70 0.76 13.23 15.09
CA PRO A 70 2.02 13.39 15.83
C PRO A 70 3.29 13.10 15.01
N ARG A 71 4.34 13.77 15.48
CA ARG A 71 5.75 13.49 15.20
C ARG A 71 6.04 12.02 15.48
N CYS A 72 6.26 11.22 14.45
CA CYS A 72 7.03 10.00 14.61
C CYS A 72 8.45 10.41 15.04
N ARG A 73 9.04 9.77 16.06
CA ARG A 73 10.49 9.88 16.32
C ARG A 73 11.31 9.39 15.12
N ALA A 74 10.68 8.62 14.23
CA ALA A 74 11.18 8.22 12.92
C ALA A 74 11.03 9.31 11.84
N ALA A 75 10.36 10.44 12.09
CA ALA A 75 10.06 11.46 11.08
C ALA A 75 11.34 12.08 10.49
N GLU A 76 12.37 12.32 11.29
CA GLU A 76 13.63 12.90 10.79
C GLU A 76 14.36 11.93 9.86
N THR A 77 14.53 10.66 10.27
CA THR A 77 15.13 9.63 9.42
C THR A 77 14.28 9.35 8.18
N LEU A 78 12.96 9.30 8.33
CA LEU A 78 12.05 9.08 7.21
C LEU A 78 12.06 10.25 6.24
N GLN A 79 12.02 11.50 6.71
CA GLN A 79 12.12 12.70 5.86
C GLN A 79 13.49 12.83 5.20
N ALA A 80 14.57 12.48 5.91
CA ALA A 80 15.92 12.46 5.34
C ALA A 80 16.04 11.44 4.20
N GLN A 81 15.38 10.28 4.32
CA GLN A 81 15.37 9.24 3.29
C GLN A 81 14.29 9.45 2.22
N HIS A 82 13.21 10.13 2.57
CA HIS A 82 12.03 10.40 1.74
C HIS A 82 11.67 11.90 1.74
N PRO A 83 12.54 12.77 1.22
CA PRO A 83 12.28 14.21 1.23
C PRO A 83 11.03 14.54 0.39
N PRO A 84 10.09 15.37 0.88
CA PRO A 84 8.86 15.72 0.17
C PRO A 84 9.11 16.30 -1.22
N GLY A 85 10.17 17.11 -1.40
CA GLY A 85 10.57 17.66 -2.70
C GLY A 85 10.98 16.62 -3.75
N ARG A 86 11.13 15.34 -3.35
CA ARG A 86 11.41 14.22 -4.26
C ARG A 86 10.30 13.18 -4.28
N PHE A 87 9.64 12.92 -3.15
CA PHE A 87 8.64 11.86 -3.04
C PHE A 87 7.21 12.36 -3.20
N GLY A 88 6.95 13.65 -3.00
CA GLY A 88 5.60 14.20 -2.89
C GLY A 88 4.87 13.72 -1.64
N CYS A 89 3.72 14.34 -1.34
CA CYS A 89 2.90 13.99 -0.18
C CYS A 89 2.10 12.71 -0.45
N SER A 90 1.62 12.55 -1.69
CA SER A 90 0.73 11.46 -2.10
C SER A 90 1.38 10.08 -2.15
N ALA A 91 2.71 10.01 -2.14
CA ALA A 91 3.42 8.74 -2.02
C ALA A 91 3.13 8.06 -0.68
N CYS A 92 3.09 8.84 0.41
CA CYS A 92 2.82 8.36 1.76
C CYS A 92 1.34 8.49 2.12
N HIS A 93 0.75 9.67 1.92
CA HIS A 93 -0.62 9.96 2.33
C HIS A 93 -1.70 9.48 1.35
N GLY A 94 -1.33 9.20 0.10
CA GLY A 94 -2.29 8.84 -0.94
C GLY A 94 -2.96 10.05 -1.60
N GLY A 95 -4.21 9.90 -2.01
CA GLY A 95 -4.99 10.92 -2.73
C GLY A 95 -4.70 10.97 -4.23
N THR A 96 -5.26 12.00 -4.87
CA THR A 96 -5.08 12.30 -6.30
C THR A 96 -4.11 13.45 -6.46
N ALA A 97 -2.81 13.12 -6.50
CA ALA A 97 -1.67 14.05 -6.50
C ALA A 97 -1.77 15.24 -7.48
N ARG A 98 -2.44 15.06 -8.63
CA ARG A 98 -2.57 16.07 -9.69
C ARG A 98 -3.73 17.05 -9.50
N ALA A 99 -4.70 16.70 -8.66
CA ALA A 99 -5.92 17.47 -8.52
C ALA A 99 -5.72 18.68 -7.61
N LEU A 100 -6.39 19.79 -7.97
CA LEU A 100 -6.32 21.05 -7.24
C LEU A 100 -7.65 21.41 -6.56
N SER A 101 -8.71 20.64 -6.80
CA SER A 101 -9.93 20.71 -6.00
C SER A 101 -9.75 19.80 -4.78
N PRO A 102 -9.97 20.30 -3.54
CA PRO A 102 -9.81 19.50 -2.32
C PRO A 102 -10.60 18.18 -2.36
N GLU A 103 -11.82 18.23 -2.90
CA GLU A 103 -12.73 17.09 -3.06
C GLU A 103 -12.15 15.94 -3.89
N ILE A 104 -11.31 16.26 -4.89
CA ILE A 104 -10.68 15.26 -5.77
C ILE A 104 -9.27 14.95 -5.26
N ALA A 105 -8.52 15.97 -4.82
CA ALA A 105 -7.16 15.83 -4.30
C ALA A 105 -7.09 14.85 -3.14
N HIS A 106 -8.06 14.90 -2.22
CA HIS A 106 -8.09 14.01 -1.07
C HIS A 106 -8.77 12.66 -1.37
N ARG A 107 -9.39 12.50 -2.54
CA ARG A 107 -10.03 11.24 -2.92
C ARG A 107 -8.98 10.19 -3.25
N MET A 108 -9.01 9.09 -2.51
CA MET A 108 -8.30 7.87 -2.87
C MET A 108 -9.07 7.13 -3.98
N PRO A 109 -8.40 6.67 -5.06
CA PRO A 109 -9.07 5.91 -6.11
C PRO A 109 -9.75 4.66 -5.54
N GLY A 110 -11.06 4.50 -5.74
CA GLY A 110 -11.80 3.29 -5.33
C GLY A 110 -12.49 3.34 -3.96
N THR A 111 -12.40 4.44 -3.21
CA THR A 111 -13.19 4.65 -1.98
C THR A 111 -14.32 5.67 -2.19
N ARG A 112 -15.36 5.55 -1.37
CA ARG A 112 -16.50 6.47 -1.31
C ARG A 112 -16.40 7.45 -0.13
N GLU A 113 -15.35 7.36 0.68
CA GLU A 113 -15.18 8.19 1.87
C GLU A 113 -14.71 9.60 1.54
N LYS A 114 -15.03 10.53 2.44
CA LYS A 114 -14.62 11.93 2.37
C LYS A 114 -13.28 12.07 3.08
N ASP A 115 -12.26 12.52 2.35
CA ASP A 115 -10.89 12.71 2.84
C ASP A 115 -10.16 11.42 3.35
N PRO A 116 -10.13 10.33 2.56
CA PRO A 116 -9.53 9.03 2.93
C PRO A 116 -8.00 9.01 2.85
N LEU A 117 -7.32 10.12 3.10
CA LEU A 117 -5.86 10.12 3.12
C LEU A 117 -5.35 9.25 4.27
N LEU A 118 -4.24 8.55 4.04
CA LEU A 118 -3.59 7.77 5.08
C LEU A 118 -2.97 8.73 6.11
N THR A 119 -3.31 8.49 7.37
CA THR A 119 -2.80 9.22 8.53
C THR A 119 -2.15 8.22 9.49
N PRO A 120 -1.27 8.64 10.40
CA PRO A 120 -0.75 7.74 11.42
C PRO A 120 -1.90 7.10 12.23
N PRO A 121 -1.86 5.79 12.51
CA PRO A 121 -0.79 4.83 12.18
C PRO A 121 -0.87 4.20 10.77
N HIS A 122 -1.98 4.36 10.07
CA HIS A 122 -2.25 3.80 8.74
C HIS A 122 -1.30 4.27 7.63
N LEU A 123 -0.56 5.36 7.86
CA LEU A 123 0.51 5.82 6.98
C LEU A 123 1.53 4.72 6.64
N GLU A 124 1.79 3.78 7.56
CA GLU A 124 2.74 2.67 7.34
C GLU A 124 2.30 1.75 6.17
N ALA A 125 1.01 1.70 5.81
CA ALA A 125 0.52 0.94 4.67
C ALA A 125 1.22 1.38 3.36
N SER A 126 1.51 2.67 3.24
CA SER A 126 2.17 3.26 2.06
C SER A 126 3.60 2.74 1.84
N CYS A 127 4.29 2.30 2.90
CA CYS A 127 5.63 1.75 2.80
C CYS A 127 5.66 0.49 1.94
N GLY A 128 4.58 -0.32 1.98
CA GLY A 128 4.40 -1.54 1.18
C GLY A 128 4.40 -1.32 -0.34
N ARG A 129 4.18 -0.08 -0.78
CA ARG A 129 4.20 0.31 -2.21
C ARG A 129 5.61 0.18 -2.80
N CYS A 130 6.64 0.43 -2.00
CA CYS A 130 8.05 0.44 -2.44
C CYS A 130 8.87 -0.62 -1.70
N HIS A 131 8.64 -0.83 -0.41
CA HIS A 131 9.38 -1.75 0.45
C HIS A 131 8.63 -3.05 0.70
N VAL A 132 9.37 -4.15 0.74
CA VAL A 132 8.87 -5.41 1.31
C VAL A 132 8.74 -5.18 2.83
N PRO A 133 7.61 -5.53 3.47
CA PRO A 133 7.44 -5.41 4.90
C PRO A 133 8.63 -6.00 5.68
N ALA A 134 9.17 -5.22 6.61
CA ALA A 134 10.33 -5.59 7.42
C ALA A 134 10.34 -4.80 8.74
N ARG A 135 11.04 -5.30 9.76
CA ARG A 135 11.26 -4.61 11.03
C ARG A 135 12.22 -3.43 10.85
N ARG A 136 11.67 -2.30 10.42
CA ARG A 136 12.41 -1.05 10.18
C ARG A 136 11.61 0.13 10.72
N PRO A 137 12.27 1.25 11.07
CA PRO A 137 11.59 2.47 11.49
C PRO A 137 10.51 2.89 10.50
N GLY A 138 9.26 2.99 10.97
CA GLY A 138 8.10 3.40 10.17
C GLY A 138 7.40 2.28 9.39
N MET A 139 7.75 1.01 9.64
CA MET A 139 7.09 -0.16 9.02
C MET A 139 6.74 -1.24 10.03
N GLU A 140 6.84 -0.96 11.34
CA GLU A 140 6.64 -1.94 12.39
C GLU A 140 5.24 -2.58 12.36
N ARG A 141 4.19 -1.78 12.17
CA ARG A 141 2.81 -2.26 12.05
C ARG A 141 2.56 -2.92 10.70
N LEU A 142 3.10 -2.36 9.62
CA LEU A 142 3.02 -3.01 8.31
C LEU A 142 3.61 -4.43 8.35
N TYR A 143 4.78 -4.57 8.99
CA TYR A 143 5.43 -5.86 9.18
C TYR A 143 4.63 -6.79 10.10
N ALA A 144 4.16 -6.29 11.24
CA ALA A 144 3.34 -7.08 12.16
C ALA A 144 2.05 -7.59 11.48
N GLY A 145 1.42 -6.76 10.66
CA GLY A 145 0.23 -7.12 9.88
C GLY A 145 0.51 -8.18 8.83
N ALA A 146 1.63 -8.05 8.10
CA ALA A 146 2.07 -9.07 7.13
C ALA A 146 2.31 -10.42 7.82
N MET A 147 2.95 -10.42 9.00
CA MET A 147 3.16 -11.63 9.78
C MET A 147 1.83 -12.22 10.27
N LYS A 148 0.91 -11.39 10.76
CA LYS A 148 -0.40 -11.85 11.23
C LYS A 148 -1.25 -12.41 10.09
N PHE A 149 -1.16 -11.83 8.90
CA PHE A 149 -1.80 -12.34 7.68
C PHE A 149 -1.33 -13.76 7.33
N LEU A 150 -0.02 -14.02 7.45
CA LEU A 150 0.56 -15.34 7.23
C LEU A 150 0.16 -16.33 8.36
N GLU A 151 0.23 -15.89 9.61
CA GLU A 151 -0.10 -16.68 10.80
C GLU A 151 -1.57 -17.16 10.79
N LEU A 152 -2.50 -16.27 10.44
CA LEU A 152 -3.93 -16.58 10.36
C LEU A 152 -4.30 -17.35 9.07
N GLY A 153 -3.34 -17.60 8.18
CA GLY A 153 -3.57 -18.37 6.97
C GLY A 153 -4.48 -17.67 5.95
N CYS A 154 -4.54 -16.34 5.95
CA CYS A 154 -5.46 -15.57 5.10
C CYS A 154 -5.30 -15.91 3.61
N LEU A 155 -4.07 -16.25 3.17
CA LEU A 155 -3.74 -16.64 1.80
C LEU A 155 -4.45 -17.91 1.32
N LEU A 156 -4.87 -18.79 2.23
CA LEU A 156 -5.55 -20.06 1.89
C LEU A 156 -6.90 -19.80 1.21
N CYS A 157 -7.63 -18.80 1.70
CA CYS A 157 -8.90 -18.38 1.13
C CYS A 157 -8.74 -17.19 0.19
N HIS A 158 -7.78 -16.30 0.44
CA HIS A 158 -7.53 -15.09 -0.34
C HIS A 158 -6.22 -15.16 -1.14
N PRO A 159 -6.17 -15.98 -2.21
CA PRO A 159 -4.97 -16.08 -3.04
C PRO A 159 -4.68 -14.74 -3.72
N LEU A 160 -3.45 -14.25 -3.57
CA LEU A 160 -3.01 -12.98 -4.16
C LEU A 160 -2.46 -13.15 -5.60
N GLU A 161 -2.71 -14.29 -6.24
CA GLU A 161 -2.32 -14.57 -7.62
C GLU A 161 -3.30 -13.95 -8.63
N LYS A 162 -2.85 -13.76 -9.88
CA LYS A 162 -3.60 -13.04 -10.93
C LYS A 162 -4.95 -13.66 -11.30
N GLN A 163 -5.20 -14.92 -10.93
CA GLN A 163 -6.50 -15.59 -11.14
C GLN A 163 -7.30 -15.80 -9.85
N GLY A 164 -6.95 -15.12 -8.75
CA GLY A 164 -7.78 -15.04 -7.54
C GLY A 164 -9.11 -14.33 -7.80
N ARG A 165 -9.95 -14.94 -8.64
CA ARG A 165 -11.35 -14.56 -8.80
C ARG A 165 -12.03 -15.15 -7.58
N GLY A 166 -12.24 -14.33 -6.56
CA GLY A 166 -13.11 -14.70 -5.44
C GLY A 166 -14.34 -15.42 -5.97
N SER A 167 -14.53 -16.65 -5.52
CA SER A 167 -15.66 -17.51 -5.87
C SER A 167 -16.37 -17.90 -4.59
N TRP A 168 -17.41 -18.73 -4.64
CA TRP A 168 -18.02 -19.26 -3.40
C TRP A 168 -17.04 -20.07 -2.54
N ASP A 169 -16.01 -20.66 -3.16
CA ASP A 169 -15.01 -21.50 -2.49
C ASP A 169 -13.77 -20.70 -2.04
N PHE A 170 -13.62 -19.46 -2.50
CA PHE A 170 -12.44 -18.61 -2.23
C PHE A 170 -12.84 -17.18 -1.87
N GLY A 171 -12.20 -16.63 -0.85
CA GLY A 171 -12.38 -15.24 -0.46
C GLY A 171 -12.08 -14.25 -1.61
N PRO A 172 -12.65 -13.04 -1.55
CA PRO A 172 -12.45 -12.00 -2.55
C PRO A 172 -10.98 -11.55 -2.68
N ASP A 173 -10.63 -10.95 -3.82
CA ASP A 173 -9.32 -10.34 -4.04
C ASP A 173 -9.10 -9.15 -3.08
N LEU A 174 -8.20 -9.34 -2.12
CA LEU A 174 -7.88 -8.34 -1.10
C LEU A 174 -7.14 -7.13 -1.67
N ARG A 175 -6.52 -7.23 -2.84
CA ARG A 175 -5.91 -6.08 -3.54
C ARG A 175 -6.97 -5.11 -4.08
N ALA A 176 -8.18 -5.61 -4.34
CA ALA A 176 -9.32 -4.78 -4.70
C ALA A 176 -10.05 -4.24 -3.45
N LEU A 177 -10.16 -5.05 -2.39
CA LEU A 177 -10.92 -4.72 -1.18
C LEU A 177 -10.19 -3.87 -0.15
N GLY A 178 -8.85 -3.86 -0.12
CA GLY A 178 -8.07 -3.04 0.82
C GLY A 178 -8.27 -1.52 0.67
N ARG A 179 -9.18 -1.07 -0.22
CA ARG A 179 -9.58 0.33 -0.41
C ARG A 179 -10.85 0.71 0.35
N LEU A 180 -11.48 -0.24 1.03
CA LEU A 180 -12.60 0.01 1.93
C LEU A 180 -12.08 0.57 3.26
N SER A 181 -12.96 1.18 4.07
CA SER A 181 -12.52 1.83 5.31
C SER A 181 -11.75 0.88 6.21
N PRO A 182 -10.84 1.39 7.06
CA PRO A 182 -10.32 0.66 8.20
C PRO A 182 -11.43 0.00 9.03
N ARG A 183 -12.54 0.71 9.23
CA ARG A 183 -13.74 0.19 9.89
C ARG A 183 -14.36 -0.98 9.16
N TYR A 184 -14.59 -0.86 7.85
CA TYR A 184 -15.14 -1.96 7.06
C TYR A 184 -14.24 -3.20 7.11
N LEU A 185 -12.92 -3.01 6.99
CA LEU A 185 -11.94 -4.09 7.08
C LEU A 185 -11.93 -4.72 8.48
N GLY A 186 -12.02 -3.91 9.53
CA GLY A 186 -12.15 -4.39 10.91
C GLY A 186 -13.44 -5.20 11.13
N ASP A 187 -14.57 -4.69 10.65
CA ASP A 187 -15.85 -5.40 10.69
C ASP A 187 -15.77 -6.72 9.90
N ALA A 188 -15.09 -6.76 8.76
CA ALA A 188 -14.88 -7.99 7.98
C ALA A 188 -14.09 -9.05 8.74
N LEU A 189 -13.13 -8.64 9.58
CA LEU A 189 -12.28 -9.53 10.36
C LEU A 189 -12.98 -10.02 11.63
N LEU A 190 -13.70 -9.13 12.32
CA LEU A 190 -14.30 -9.43 13.63
C LEU A 190 -15.72 -10.00 13.51
N GLU A 191 -16.53 -9.46 12.60
CA GLU A 191 -17.93 -9.87 12.41
C GLU A 191 -18.34 -9.77 10.92
N PRO A 192 -17.81 -10.67 10.06
CA PRO A 192 -17.99 -10.61 8.61
C PRO A 192 -19.45 -10.50 8.15
N THR A 193 -20.39 -11.03 8.93
CA THR A 193 -21.84 -10.98 8.66
C THR A 193 -22.42 -9.56 8.70
N LYS A 194 -21.79 -8.60 9.39
CA LYS A 194 -22.16 -7.17 9.35
C LYS A 194 -22.01 -6.58 7.95
N ASN A 195 -20.95 -6.97 7.27
CA ASN A 195 -20.67 -6.49 5.91
C ASN A 195 -21.47 -7.26 4.87
N PHE A 196 -21.65 -8.57 5.07
CA PHE A 196 -22.41 -9.42 4.19
C PHE A 196 -23.06 -10.57 4.97
N ALA A 197 -24.38 -10.55 5.11
CA ALA A 197 -25.11 -11.50 5.96
C ALA A 197 -24.88 -12.98 5.60
N GLY A 198 -24.57 -13.29 4.32
CA GLY A 198 -24.25 -14.64 3.85
C GLY A 198 -22.76 -14.97 3.84
N SER A 199 -21.91 -14.23 4.57
CA SER A 199 -20.45 -14.42 4.52
C SER A 199 -20.05 -15.76 5.10
N SER A 200 -19.26 -16.52 4.33
CA SER A 200 -18.58 -17.74 4.79
C SER A 200 -17.20 -17.47 5.39
N MET A 201 -16.75 -16.21 5.40
CA MET A 201 -15.49 -15.82 6.01
C MET A 201 -15.56 -16.08 7.53
N PRO A 202 -14.58 -16.77 8.13
CA PRO A 202 -14.58 -16.99 9.57
C PRO A 202 -14.37 -15.68 10.33
N SER A 203 -14.95 -15.58 11.53
CA SER A 203 -14.62 -14.51 12.46
C SER A 203 -13.27 -14.78 13.10
N PHE A 204 -12.40 -13.77 13.10
CA PHE A 204 -11.13 -13.75 13.81
C PHE A 204 -11.22 -13.02 15.15
N ALA A 205 -12.42 -12.66 15.61
CA ALA A 205 -12.60 -12.01 16.91
C ALA A 205 -11.93 -12.79 18.05
N PRO A 206 -12.05 -14.13 18.17
CA PRO A 206 -11.35 -14.87 19.22
C PRO A 206 -9.82 -14.79 19.11
N ALA A 207 -9.28 -14.77 17.90
CA ALA A 207 -7.84 -14.74 17.65
C ALA A 207 -7.22 -13.34 17.81
N LEU A 208 -8.06 -12.29 17.86
CA LEU A 208 -7.67 -10.89 17.94
C LEU A 208 -8.24 -10.18 19.18
N ALA A 209 -9.01 -10.88 20.02
CA ALA A 209 -9.78 -10.31 21.14
C ALA A 209 -8.90 -9.50 22.10
N ASP A 210 -7.73 -10.04 22.42
CA ASP A 210 -6.81 -9.45 23.41
C ASP A 210 -5.69 -8.63 22.76
N ASP A 211 -5.71 -8.47 21.43
CA ASP A 211 -4.64 -7.80 20.69
C ASP A 211 -5.20 -6.81 19.63
N PRO A 212 -5.71 -5.65 20.09
CA PRO A 212 -6.18 -4.60 19.19
C PRO A 212 -5.05 -4.05 18.31
N ALA A 213 -3.79 -4.16 18.75
CA ALA A 213 -2.64 -3.75 17.94
C ALA A 213 -2.40 -4.70 16.77
N ALA A 214 -2.60 -6.01 16.93
CA ALA A 214 -2.56 -6.97 15.83
C ALA A 214 -3.70 -6.75 14.83
N LEU A 215 -4.90 -6.38 15.29
CA LEU A 215 -6.00 -6.01 14.40
C LEU A 215 -5.64 -4.76 13.57
N GLU A 216 -5.17 -3.69 14.22
CA GLU A 216 -4.72 -2.47 13.53
C GLU A 216 -3.62 -2.78 12.50
N ALA A 217 -2.60 -3.54 12.92
CA ALA A 217 -1.51 -3.95 12.05
C ALA A 217 -2.00 -4.76 10.83
N LEU A 218 -2.92 -5.71 11.05
CA LEU A 218 -3.51 -6.50 9.97
C LEU A 218 -4.30 -5.62 9.00
N VAL A 219 -5.10 -4.68 9.48
CA VAL A 219 -5.82 -3.70 8.64
C VAL A 219 -4.83 -2.86 7.82
N ILE A 220 -3.75 -2.36 8.44
CA ILE A 220 -2.69 -1.60 7.74
C ILE A 220 -2.06 -2.42 6.63
N PHE A 221 -1.82 -3.71 6.87
CA PHE A 221 -1.30 -4.60 5.84
C PHE A 221 -2.31 -4.80 4.70
N LEU A 222 -3.60 -4.99 5.00
CA LEU A 222 -4.65 -5.11 3.97
C LEU A 222 -4.77 -3.85 3.11
N GLU A 223 -4.69 -2.66 3.71
CA GLU A 223 -4.65 -1.40 2.97
C GLU A 223 -3.46 -1.35 2.00
N SER A 224 -2.28 -1.79 2.47
CA SER A 224 -1.06 -1.81 1.65
C SER A 224 -1.19 -2.65 0.38
N LEU A 225 -1.98 -3.75 0.42
CA LEU A 225 -2.22 -4.62 -0.72
C LEU A 225 -2.98 -3.92 -1.86
N ALA A 226 -3.77 -2.89 -1.53
CA ALA A 226 -4.60 -2.20 -2.48
C ALA A 226 -3.98 -0.92 -3.07
N LEU A 227 -2.84 -0.48 -2.51
CA LEU A 227 -2.12 0.70 -2.95
C LEU A 227 -1.32 0.41 -4.23
N PRO A 228 -1.42 1.26 -5.27
CA PRO A 228 -0.66 1.05 -6.49
C PRO A 228 0.84 1.23 -6.23
N ARG A 229 1.63 0.30 -6.77
CA ARG A 229 3.09 0.35 -6.71
C ARG A 229 3.64 1.27 -7.79
N PRO A 230 4.46 2.25 -7.43
CA PRO A 230 5.11 3.11 -8.42
C PRO A 230 6.17 2.32 -9.19
N ARG A 231 6.32 2.58 -10.50
CA ARG A 231 7.29 1.86 -11.34
C ARG A 231 8.72 2.40 -11.23
N GLU A 232 8.88 3.69 -10.95
CA GLU A 232 10.16 4.40 -11.18
C GLU A 232 10.76 5.01 -9.91
N CYS A 233 10.26 4.64 -8.72
CA CYS A 233 10.70 5.31 -7.49
C CYS A 233 11.93 4.70 -6.85
N ASN A 234 13.07 4.78 -7.54
CA ASN A 234 14.36 4.33 -7.00
C ASN A 234 14.30 2.89 -6.46
N GLN A 235 13.36 2.09 -6.98
CA GLN A 235 13.28 0.69 -6.68
C GLN A 235 14.57 0.12 -7.26
N ARG A 236 15.58 -0.11 -6.40
CA ARG A 236 16.51 -1.21 -6.66
C ARG A 236 15.58 -2.35 -6.96
N ILE A 237 15.51 -2.75 -8.23
CA ILE A 237 14.61 -3.77 -8.78
C ILE A 237 14.38 -4.75 -7.64
N ARG A 238 13.18 -4.72 -7.01
CA ARG A 238 12.83 -5.74 -6.02
C ARG A 238 13.14 -7.01 -6.76
N ALA A 239 14.11 -7.79 -6.30
CA ALA A 239 14.86 -8.64 -7.22
C ALA A 239 13.93 -9.58 -7.99
N ASP A 240 13.48 -9.11 -9.16
CA ASP A 240 12.34 -9.63 -9.89
C ASP A 240 12.87 -10.91 -10.52
N GLY A 241 12.15 -12.01 -10.32
CA GLY A 241 12.58 -13.34 -10.72
C GLY A 241 13.40 -14.10 -9.67
N LEU A 242 13.85 -13.50 -8.55
CA LEU A 242 14.49 -14.28 -7.48
C LEU A 242 13.50 -15.23 -6.79
N LEU A 243 12.21 -14.88 -6.73
CA LEU A 243 11.19 -15.80 -6.25
C LEU A 243 10.95 -16.97 -7.21
N ALA A 244 11.21 -16.78 -8.50
CA ALA A 244 11.12 -17.83 -9.51
C ALA A 244 12.30 -18.79 -9.46
N LEU A 245 13.44 -18.39 -8.88
CA LEU A 245 14.57 -19.29 -8.65
C LEU A 245 14.24 -20.28 -7.54
N SER A 246 14.70 -21.52 -7.71
CA SER A 246 14.69 -22.47 -6.60
C SER A 246 15.71 -22.04 -5.54
N CYS A 247 15.44 -22.35 -4.27
CA CYS A 247 16.37 -22.03 -3.18
C CYS A 247 17.77 -22.61 -3.44
N GLY A 248 17.84 -23.78 -4.08
CA GLY A 248 19.05 -24.46 -4.53
C GLY A 248 19.89 -23.67 -5.53
N ALA A 249 19.35 -22.66 -6.23
CA ALA A 249 20.16 -21.76 -7.05
C ALA A 249 21.21 -21.00 -6.20
N CYS A 250 20.89 -20.71 -4.95
CA CYS A 250 21.77 -20.01 -4.01
C CYS A 250 22.23 -20.92 -2.86
N HIS A 251 21.44 -21.94 -2.47
CA HIS A 251 21.68 -22.86 -1.36
C HIS A 251 22.14 -24.26 -1.82
N ALA A 252 23.06 -24.32 -2.79
CA ALA A 252 23.66 -25.58 -3.29
C ALA A 252 24.94 -26.01 -2.54
N GLY A 253 25.30 -25.34 -1.44
CA GLY A 253 26.46 -25.70 -0.62
C GLY A 253 26.29 -27.02 0.11
N GLU A 254 27.38 -27.51 0.69
CA GLU A 254 27.34 -28.70 1.53
C GLU A 254 26.31 -28.50 2.67
N GLY A 255 25.41 -29.48 2.85
CA GLY A 255 24.34 -29.38 3.84
C GLY A 255 23.27 -28.30 3.56
N GLY A 256 23.21 -27.76 2.34
CA GLY A 256 22.29 -26.67 1.97
C GLY A 256 22.83 -25.26 2.30
N ALA A 257 24.14 -25.15 2.55
CA ALA A 257 24.77 -23.86 2.82
C ALA A 257 24.60 -22.88 1.64
N ALA A 258 24.39 -21.60 1.97
CA ALA A 258 24.35 -20.55 0.96
C ALA A 258 25.72 -20.42 0.27
N ARG A 259 25.71 -20.26 -1.05
CA ARG A 259 26.88 -19.95 -1.88
C ARG A 259 26.72 -18.52 -2.42
N GLY A 260 27.78 -17.72 -2.38
CA GLY A 260 27.80 -16.35 -2.90
C GLY A 260 27.89 -15.26 -1.82
N ALA A 261 27.78 -14.00 -2.25
CA ALA A 261 28.10 -12.82 -1.44
C ALA A 261 26.88 -12.01 -0.94
N PHE A 262 25.65 -12.52 -1.08
CA PHE A 262 24.45 -11.81 -0.64
C PHE A 262 23.67 -12.60 0.41
N ALA A 263 23.04 -11.89 1.34
CA ALA A 263 22.16 -12.43 2.37
C ALA A 263 20.72 -11.98 2.15
N HIS A 264 19.76 -12.85 2.44
CA HIS A 264 18.36 -12.44 2.53
C HIS A 264 18.21 -11.35 3.60
N ARG A 265 17.50 -10.26 3.26
CA ARG A 265 17.12 -9.19 4.23
C ARG A 265 15.68 -9.32 4.72
N CYS A 266 15.02 -10.42 4.39
CA CYS A 266 13.63 -10.69 4.76
C CYS A 266 13.59 -11.28 6.17
N ASP A 267 13.02 -10.54 7.12
CA ASP A 267 12.95 -10.97 8.53
C ASP A 267 12.20 -12.30 8.70
N TYR A 268 11.19 -12.57 7.85
CA TYR A 268 10.48 -13.86 7.84
C TYR A 268 11.42 -15.04 7.59
N ILE A 269 12.28 -14.93 6.57
CA ILE A 269 13.24 -15.99 6.23
C ILE A 269 14.28 -16.14 7.32
N LEU A 270 14.82 -15.02 7.81
CA LEU A 270 15.86 -15.03 8.85
C LEU A 270 15.36 -15.64 10.16
N HIS A 271 14.12 -15.34 10.54
CA HIS A 271 13.49 -15.91 11.73
C HIS A 271 13.22 -17.42 11.60
N ASN A 272 12.92 -17.89 10.39
CA ASN A 272 12.61 -19.30 10.11
C ASN A 272 13.78 -20.08 9.48
N ALA A 273 15.02 -19.55 9.57
CA ALA A 273 16.17 -20.11 8.85
C ALA A 273 16.45 -21.58 9.21
N SER A 274 16.25 -21.97 10.47
CA SER A 274 16.40 -23.37 10.91
C SER A 274 15.39 -24.30 10.26
N ARG A 275 14.13 -23.84 10.11
CA ARG A 275 13.05 -24.57 9.44
C ARG A 275 13.30 -24.71 7.95
N PHE A 276 13.91 -23.71 7.30
CA PHE A 276 14.24 -23.75 5.87
C PHE A 276 15.54 -24.49 5.54
N SER A 277 16.27 -24.97 6.54
CA SER A 277 17.47 -25.78 6.33
C SER A 277 17.10 -27.17 5.78
N CYS A 278 17.84 -27.67 4.80
CA CYS A 278 17.66 -29.04 4.31
C CYS A 278 17.79 -30.08 5.43
N ARG A 279 18.64 -29.82 6.44
CA ARG A 279 18.85 -30.71 7.59
C ARG A 279 17.63 -30.80 8.51
N ALA A 280 16.66 -29.89 8.39
CA ALA A 280 15.42 -29.98 9.16
C ALA A 280 14.57 -31.21 8.77
N CYS A 281 14.77 -31.74 7.56
CA CYS A 281 14.05 -32.92 7.06
C CYS A 281 14.96 -34.03 6.51
N HIS A 282 16.23 -33.72 6.20
CA HIS A 282 17.18 -34.66 5.60
C HIS A 282 18.36 -34.94 6.55
N GLU A 283 18.24 -36.00 7.34
CA GLU A 283 19.23 -36.35 8.37
C GLU A 283 20.51 -37.02 7.82
N LYS A 284 20.40 -37.84 6.77
CA LYS A 284 21.50 -38.68 6.26
C LYS A 284 22.09 -38.19 4.94
N THR A 285 21.24 -37.81 4.00
CA THR A 285 21.63 -37.36 2.67
C THR A 285 20.89 -36.07 2.34
N VAL A 286 21.64 -34.97 2.27
CA VAL A 286 21.10 -33.68 1.84
C VAL A 286 21.09 -33.63 0.31
N PRO A 287 19.96 -33.31 -0.34
CA PRO A 287 19.91 -33.15 -1.79
C PRO A 287 20.93 -32.10 -2.27
N ALA A 288 21.54 -32.32 -3.44
CA ALA A 288 22.51 -31.37 -4.02
C ALA A 288 21.89 -30.00 -4.41
N GLY A 289 20.56 -29.90 -4.38
CA GLY A 289 19.81 -28.65 -4.53
C GLY A 289 18.33 -28.86 -4.23
N SER A 290 17.58 -27.78 -4.04
CA SER A 290 16.12 -27.84 -3.92
C SER A 290 15.47 -27.78 -5.31
N SER A 291 14.49 -28.65 -5.58
CA SER A 291 13.57 -28.50 -6.71
C SER A 291 12.21 -27.97 -6.26
N ASP A 292 11.34 -27.63 -7.20
CA ASP A 292 9.94 -27.27 -6.92
C ASP A 292 9.13 -28.42 -6.29
N ALA A 293 9.68 -29.63 -6.25
CA ALA A 293 9.09 -30.78 -5.57
C ALA A 293 9.30 -30.77 -4.05
N CYS A 294 10.11 -29.86 -3.50
CA CYS A 294 10.23 -29.74 -2.04
C CYS A 294 8.90 -29.23 -1.45
N PRO A 295 8.19 -30.01 -0.61
CA PRO A 295 6.85 -29.64 -0.14
C PRO A 295 6.88 -28.40 0.75
N LEU A 296 7.90 -28.27 1.61
CA LEU A 296 8.08 -27.09 2.45
C LEU A 296 8.27 -25.83 1.59
N LEU A 297 9.18 -25.86 0.62
CA LEU A 297 9.46 -24.70 -0.22
C LEU A 297 8.30 -24.38 -1.17
N SER A 298 7.60 -25.39 -1.68
CA SER A 298 6.40 -25.22 -2.50
C SER A 298 5.29 -24.48 -1.76
N GLN A 299 5.08 -24.81 -0.47
CA GLN A 299 4.14 -24.09 0.38
C GLN A 299 4.64 -22.66 0.70
N GLU A 300 5.90 -22.52 1.08
CA GLU A 300 6.45 -21.28 1.63
C GLU A 300 6.78 -20.23 0.57
N ARG A 301 6.97 -20.64 -0.69
CA ARG A 301 7.08 -19.72 -1.83
C ARG A 301 5.80 -18.88 -1.99
N LYS A 302 4.63 -19.46 -1.71
CA LYS A 302 3.34 -18.73 -1.72
C LYS A 302 3.31 -17.64 -0.66
N ASN A 303 3.84 -17.93 0.53
CA ASN A 303 3.96 -16.96 1.62
C ASN A 303 4.93 -15.81 1.24
N CYS A 304 6.02 -16.12 0.54
CA CYS A 304 6.94 -15.08 0.07
C CYS A 304 6.27 -14.14 -0.95
N ALA A 305 5.42 -14.68 -1.84
CA ALA A 305 4.70 -13.91 -2.86
C ALA A 305 3.71 -12.88 -2.26
N VAL A 306 3.27 -13.07 -1.01
CA VAL A 306 2.41 -12.11 -0.30
C VAL A 306 3.07 -10.73 -0.22
N CYS A 307 4.37 -10.69 0.08
CA CYS A 307 5.13 -9.47 0.29
C CYS A 307 5.99 -9.08 -0.93
N HIS A 308 6.32 -10.06 -1.77
CA HIS A 308 7.09 -9.91 -3.01
C HIS A 308 6.18 -10.19 -4.20
N ASP A 309 5.44 -9.17 -4.65
CA ASP A 309 4.56 -9.34 -5.80
C ASP A 309 5.25 -8.82 -7.08
N GLU A 310 5.46 -9.72 -8.03
CA GLU A 310 6.13 -9.46 -9.30
C GLU A 310 5.12 -8.96 -10.36
N PRO A 311 5.43 -7.89 -11.12
CA PRO A 311 4.60 -7.52 -12.26
C PRO A 311 4.56 -8.65 -13.30
N ALA A 312 3.43 -8.79 -14.00
CA ALA A 312 3.33 -9.71 -15.12
C ALA A 312 4.33 -9.36 -16.22
N GLY A 313 5.32 -10.24 -16.46
CA GLY A 313 6.16 -10.19 -17.65
C GLY A 313 7.65 -9.94 -17.43
N GLY A 314 8.16 -9.92 -16.18
CA GLY A 314 9.60 -9.97 -15.94
C GLY A 314 10.14 -11.36 -16.24
N ARG A 315 10.62 -11.59 -17.47
CA ARG A 315 11.68 -12.59 -17.66
C ARG A 315 12.97 -12.03 -17.04
N PRO A 316 13.86 -12.89 -16.52
CA PRO A 316 15.17 -12.47 -16.03
C PRO A 316 15.96 -11.72 -17.10
#